data_AF-A0A3P7MNU4-F1
#
_entry.id   AF-A0A3P7MNU4-F1
#
_cell.length_a   1.000
_cell.length_b   1.000
_cell.length_c   1.000
_cell.angle_alpha   90.00
_cell.angle_beta   90.00
_cell.angle_gamma   90.00
#
_symmetry.space_group_name_H-M   'P 1'
#
loop_
_entity.id
_entity.type
_entity.pdbx_description
1 polymer ?
#
loop_
_entity_poly.entity_id
_entity_poly.type
_entity_poly.pdbx_seq_one_letter_code
_entity_poly.pdbx_strand_id
1 'polypeptide(L)'
;MRRIGVRHVVDLCAAPGSWSQVLSKNVYFAEEDEEKRKDIRIVAVDLQPMSPLPGVTQLQGDITEALNIATYVLKENGTFVAKIFRARDITLLYAQLKFFFKQVHCVKPRSSRQSSCEAFVVCKEFCLPEGYTPTMKNPMLAPDYDAEVNSLTGPNRILVPFLACGDLSGWDSDRTYGLELPELLDDGERERYTYKPVVQPPTQPAYKKACELKKAGKLAKPEVKDPFMECDVPSKKETSKKESENAGNLGIADELAEAFAECFAFIEDS
;
A
#
# COMPACT_ATOMS: atom_id res chain seq x y z
N MET A 1 9.38 -17.53 19.13
CA MET A 1 9.35 -16.29 18.33
C MET A 1 9.06 -15.15 19.29
N ARG A 2 9.92 -14.13 19.40
CA ARG A 2 9.60 -12.93 20.20
C ARG A 2 8.35 -12.28 19.60
N ARG A 3 7.26 -12.15 20.38
CA ARG A 3 6.08 -11.38 19.98
C ARG A 3 6.59 -9.96 19.68
N ILE A 4 6.43 -9.52 18.44
CA ILE A 4 6.77 -8.14 18.05
C ILE A 4 5.69 -7.28 18.70
N GLY A 5 6.07 -6.33 19.57
CA GLY A 5 5.15 -5.41 20.25
C GLY A 5 4.56 -4.36 19.32
N VAL A 6 4.10 -4.77 18.13
CA VAL A 6 3.41 -3.90 17.18
C VAL A 6 2.02 -3.60 17.72
N ARG A 7 1.68 -2.32 17.84
CA ARG A 7 0.35 -1.88 18.27
C ARG A 7 -0.40 -1.15 17.17
N HIS A 8 0.32 -0.40 16.34
CA HIS A 8 -0.26 0.45 15.31
C HIS A 8 0.25 0.02 13.93
N VAL A 9 -0.67 -0.18 12.99
CA VAL A 9 -0.37 -0.63 11.62
C VAL A 9 -1.27 0.09 10.62
N VAL A 10 -0.68 0.50 9.49
CA VAL A 10 -1.40 0.98 8.31
C VAL A 10 -1.24 -0.03 7.18
N ASP A 11 -2.35 -0.48 6.60
CA ASP A 11 -2.42 -1.37 5.44
C ASP A 11 -2.93 -0.56 4.23
N LEU A 12 -2.04 -0.24 3.29
CA LEU A 12 -2.33 0.58 2.12
C LEU A 12 -2.64 -0.30 0.91
N CYS A 13 -3.57 0.15 0.06
CA CYS A 13 -4.10 -0.64 -1.06
C CYS A 13 -4.61 -2.01 -0.57
N ALA A 14 -5.36 -1.96 0.53
CA ALA A 14 -5.70 -3.12 1.32
C ALA A 14 -6.72 -4.06 0.65
N ALA A 15 -7.52 -3.59 -0.31
CA ALA A 15 -8.57 -4.40 -0.91
C ALA A 15 -7.99 -5.62 -1.62
N PRO A 16 -8.57 -6.82 -1.41
CA PRO A 16 -9.84 -7.13 -0.73
C PRO A 16 -9.75 -7.42 0.78
N GLY A 17 -8.61 -7.17 1.43
CA GLY A 17 -8.44 -7.23 2.89
C GLY A 17 -7.57 -8.38 3.40
N SER A 18 -6.74 -9.01 2.55
CA SER A 18 -5.99 -10.21 2.95
C SER A 18 -4.88 -9.93 3.96
N TRP A 19 -4.16 -8.82 3.80
CA TRP A 19 -3.15 -8.40 4.77
C TRP A 19 -3.82 -7.93 6.06
N SER A 20 -4.88 -7.13 5.96
CA SER A 20 -5.74 -6.75 7.08
C SER A 20 -6.25 -7.94 7.90
N GLN A 21 -6.65 -9.07 7.27
CA GLN A 21 -7.02 -10.30 7.98
C GLN A 21 -5.84 -10.91 8.75
N VAL A 22 -4.66 -10.93 8.13
CA VAL A 22 -3.42 -11.41 8.78
C VAL A 22 -3.07 -10.50 9.97
N LEU A 23 -3.20 -9.18 9.82
CA LEU A 23 -2.94 -8.21 10.88
C LEU A 23 -3.94 -8.36 12.03
N SER A 24 -5.24 -8.42 11.73
CA SER A 24 -6.28 -8.68 12.73
C SER A 24 -5.99 -9.95 13.55
N LYS A 25 -5.64 -11.05 12.87
CA LYS A 25 -5.32 -12.32 13.54
C LYS A 25 -4.05 -12.26 14.40
N ASN A 26 -2.97 -11.68 13.87
CA ASN A 26 -1.64 -11.80 14.48
C ASN A 26 -1.23 -10.60 15.36
N VAL A 27 -1.99 -9.50 15.31
CA VAL A 27 -1.76 -8.31 16.12
C VAL A 27 -2.91 -8.15 17.11
N TYR A 28 -4.14 -7.95 16.61
CA TYR A 28 -5.29 -7.66 17.46
C TYR A 28 -5.74 -8.86 18.31
N PHE A 29 -6.05 -9.99 17.68
CA PHE A 29 -6.49 -11.19 18.41
C PHE A 29 -5.37 -11.96 19.10
N ALA A 30 -4.11 -11.66 18.78
CA ALA A 30 -2.96 -12.29 19.41
C ALA A 30 -2.61 -11.67 20.78
N GLU A 31 -3.08 -10.46 21.05
CA GLU A 31 -2.97 -9.83 22.38
C GLU A 31 -4.08 -10.37 23.28
N GLU A 32 -3.73 -10.95 24.42
CA GLU A 32 -4.65 -11.58 25.37
C GLU A 32 -5.17 -10.58 26.42
N ASP A 33 -4.39 -9.54 26.71
CA ASP A 33 -4.72 -8.48 27.64
C ASP A 33 -5.71 -7.50 26.99
N GLU A 34 -6.92 -7.39 27.55
CA GLU A 34 -7.98 -6.55 26.99
C GLU A 34 -7.64 -5.07 26.98
N GLU A 35 -6.93 -4.57 28.00
CA GLU A 35 -6.54 -3.15 28.07
C GLU A 35 -5.47 -2.83 27.04
N LYS A 36 -4.49 -3.72 26.86
CA LYS A 36 -3.50 -3.57 25.77
C LYS A 36 -4.13 -3.72 24.39
N ARG A 37 -5.14 -4.58 24.25
CA ARG A 37 -5.84 -4.77 22.97
C ARG A 37 -6.61 -3.51 22.56
N LYS A 38 -7.14 -2.73 23.50
CA LYS A 38 -7.80 -1.45 23.23
C LYS A 38 -6.85 -0.39 22.65
N ASP A 39 -5.55 -0.48 22.93
CA ASP A 39 -4.50 0.39 22.37
C ASP A 39 -4.07 -0.02 20.94
N ILE A 40 -4.48 -1.20 20.46
CA ILE A 40 -4.15 -1.65 19.11
C ILE A 40 -5.00 -0.89 18.09
N ARG A 41 -4.34 -0.43 17.02
CA ARG A 41 -4.94 0.28 15.89
C ARG A 41 -4.45 -0.33 14.58
N ILE A 42 -5.38 -0.82 13.77
CA ILE A 42 -5.10 -1.29 12.42
C ILE A 42 -5.98 -0.48 11.48
N VAL A 43 -5.37 0.33 10.63
CA VAL A 43 -6.08 1.18 9.66
C VAL A 43 -5.80 0.64 8.27
N ALA A 44 -6.85 0.26 7.54
CA ALA A 44 -6.76 -0.27 6.19
C ALA A 44 -7.38 0.71 5.20
N VAL A 45 -6.62 1.08 4.17
CA VAL A 45 -7.02 2.14 3.23
C VAL A 45 -6.97 1.62 1.80
N ASP A 46 -8.04 1.86 1.04
CA ASP A 46 -8.13 1.49 -0.37
C ASP A 46 -9.18 2.35 -1.09
N LEU A 47 -9.04 2.51 -2.41
CA LEU A 47 -10.06 3.12 -3.25
C LEU A 47 -11.33 2.26 -3.33
N GLN A 48 -11.18 0.94 -3.23
CA GLN A 48 -12.25 -0.04 -3.30
C GLN A 48 -12.78 -0.38 -1.91
N PRO A 49 -14.11 -0.51 -1.75
CA PRO A 49 -14.68 -0.95 -0.51
C PRO A 49 -14.28 -2.40 -0.20
N MET A 50 -14.13 -2.69 1.10
CA MET A 50 -13.86 -4.02 1.63
C MET A 50 -14.97 -4.47 2.57
N SER A 51 -15.04 -5.77 2.84
CA SER A 51 -15.90 -6.25 3.93
C SER A 51 -15.30 -5.83 5.28
N PRO A 52 -16.11 -5.38 6.24
CA PRO A 52 -15.64 -5.07 7.59
C PRO A 52 -14.87 -6.25 8.21
N LEU A 53 -13.74 -5.95 8.85
CA LEU A 53 -12.87 -6.92 9.51
C LEU A 53 -12.73 -6.56 11.00
N PRO A 54 -12.91 -7.51 11.94
CA PRO A 54 -12.77 -7.22 13.36
C PRO A 54 -11.40 -6.65 13.73
N GLY A 55 -11.38 -5.59 14.54
CA GLY A 55 -10.14 -4.93 14.98
C GLY A 55 -9.44 -4.13 13.88
N VAL A 56 -10.11 -3.85 12.75
CA VAL A 56 -9.56 -3.08 11.62
C VAL A 56 -10.52 -1.94 11.26
N THR A 57 -10.03 -0.71 11.36
CA THR A 57 -10.69 0.49 10.84
C THR A 57 -10.44 0.58 9.34
N GLN A 58 -11.48 0.80 8.55
CA GLN A 58 -11.40 0.83 7.08
C GLN A 58 -11.71 2.24 6.58
N LEU A 59 -10.79 2.83 5.83
CA LEU A 59 -10.99 4.12 5.18
C LEU A 59 -11.01 3.91 3.67
N GLN A 60 -12.00 4.50 2.99
CA GLN A 60 -12.02 4.50 1.54
C GLN A 60 -11.38 5.79 1.04
N GLY A 61 -10.27 5.68 0.32
CA GLY A 61 -9.45 6.83 -0.04
C GLY A 61 -8.45 6.56 -1.15
N ASP A 62 -8.04 7.63 -1.82
CA ASP A 62 -6.96 7.57 -2.80
C ASP A 62 -5.60 7.55 -2.09
N ILE A 63 -4.70 6.70 -2.59
CA ILE A 63 -3.33 6.55 -2.11
C ILE A 63 -2.44 6.75 -3.33
N THR A 64 -1.95 7.97 -3.50
CA THR A 64 -1.10 8.30 -4.64
C THR A 64 0.36 7.91 -4.42
N GLU A 65 0.89 8.04 -3.20
CA GLU A 65 2.27 7.66 -2.87
C GLU A 65 2.42 7.04 -1.48
N ALA A 66 2.57 5.71 -1.42
CA ALA A 66 2.70 4.97 -0.16
C ALA A 66 3.92 5.39 0.69
N LEU A 67 5.02 5.80 0.07
CA LEU A 67 6.19 6.26 0.81
C LEU A 67 5.97 7.63 1.47
N ASN A 68 5.28 8.56 0.82
CA ASN A 68 4.97 9.87 1.44
C ASN A 68 4.05 9.70 2.64
N ILE A 69 3.06 8.82 2.54
CA ILE A 69 2.25 8.45 3.71
C ILE A 69 3.15 7.88 4.79
N ALA A 70 4.05 6.95 4.44
CA ALA A 70 4.99 6.37 5.39
C ALA A 70 5.91 7.41 6.05
N THR A 71 6.40 8.43 5.33
CA THR A 71 7.23 9.49 5.94
C THR A 71 6.45 10.39 6.89
N TYR A 72 5.13 10.48 6.72
CA TYR A 72 4.25 11.24 7.61
C TYR A 72 3.80 10.44 8.84
N VAL A 73 3.54 9.14 8.70
CA VAL A 73 2.91 8.32 9.77
C VAL A 73 3.87 7.41 10.51
N LEU A 74 5.03 7.05 9.94
CA LEU A 74 5.97 6.15 10.63
C LEU A 74 6.69 6.87 11.75
N LYS A 75 6.59 6.31 12.95
CA LYS A 75 7.48 6.67 14.06
C LYS A 75 8.93 6.30 13.77
N GLU A 76 9.85 6.99 14.46
CA GLU A 76 11.27 6.66 14.45
C GLU A 76 11.49 5.17 14.78
N ASN A 77 12.42 4.55 14.08
CA ASN A 77 12.69 3.11 14.09
C ASN A 77 11.54 2.21 13.59
N GLY A 78 10.52 2.78 12.93
CA GLY A 78 9.42 2.08 12.29
C GLY A 78 9.86 1.11 11.19
N THR A 79 8.93 0.26 10.75
CA THR A 79 9.13 -0.71 9.66
C THR A 79 8.12 -0.43 8.56
N PHE A 80 8.60 -0.41 7.32
CA PHE A 80 7.80 -0.29 6.11
C PHE A 80 7.98 -1.55 5.27
N VAL A 81 6.86 -2.11 4.79
CA VAL A 81 6.88 -3.26 3.89
C VAL A 81 6.02 -2.93 2.68
N ALA A 82 6.58 -3.09 1.48
CA ALA A 82 5.86 -2.86 0.25
C ALA A 82 6.10 -3.97 -0.76
N LYS A 83 5.05 -4.31 -1.50
CA LYS A 83 5.15 -5.13 -2.70
C LYS A 83 5.76 -4.28 -3.82
N ILE A 84 6.72 -4.84 -4.53
CA ILE A 84 7.42 -4.18 -5.63
C ILE A 84 7.54 -5.14 -6.81
N PHE A 85 7.71 -4.57 -8.00
CA PHE A 85 8.10 -5.33 -9.18
C PHE A 85 9.61 -5.20 -9.40
N ARG A 86 10.30 -6.33 -9.49
CA ARG A 86 11.73 -6.40 -9.81
C ARG A 86 11.91 -6.10 -11.29
N ALA A 87 12.04 -4.82 -11.61
CA ALA A 87 12.34 -4.32 -12.95
C ALA A 87 13.81 -3.88 -13.05
N ARG A 88 14.22 -3.48 -14.26
CA ARG A 88 15.60 -3.11 -14.62
C ARG A 88 16.21 -2.04 -13.70
N ASP A 89 15.39 -1.15 -13.15
CA ASP A 89 15.83 0.03 -12.40
C ASP A 89 15.51 -0.02 -10.89
N ILE A 90 15.37 -1.22 -10.32
CA ILE A 90 15.08 -1.41 -8.89
C ILE A 90 16.15 -0.83 -7.95
N THR A 91 17.38 -0.65 -8.44
CA THR A 91 18.49 -0.04 -7.68
C THR A 91 18.19 1.40 -7.29
N LEU A 92 17.52 2.17 -8.15
CA LEU A 92 17.15 3.55 -7.85
C LEU A 92 16.13 3.60 -6.72
N LEU A 93 15.12 2.71 -6.75
CA LEU A 93 14.17 2.54 -5.66
C LEU A 93 14.87 2.23 -4.33
N TYR A 94 15.85 1.33 -4.32
CA TYR A 94 16.61 1.03 -3.10
C TYR A 94 17.46 2.19 -2.61
N ALA A 95 18.06 2.95 -3.53
CA ALA A 95 18.83 4.14 -3.17
C ALA A 95 17.94 5.19 -2.51
N GLN A 96 16.75 5.44 -3.06
CA GLN A 96 15.77 6.35 -2.48
C GLN A 96 15.29 5.88 -1.10
N LEU A 97 14.99 4.60 -0.93
CA LEU A 97 14.56 4.04 0.36
C LEU A 97 15.66 4.12 1.43
N LYS A 98 16.94 3.99 1.06
CA LYS A 98 18.06 4.08 2.02
C LYS A 98 18.26 5.47 2.63
N PHE A 99 17.66 6.52 2.07
CA PHE A 99 17.64 7.82 2.75
C PHE A 99 16.71 7.83 3.97
N PHE A 100 15.63 7.05 3.94
CA PHE A 100 14.60 7.04 4.99
C PHE A 100 14.69 5.84 5.93
N PHE A 101 15.53 4.84 5.63
CA PHE A 101 15.63 3.61 6.41
C PHE A 101 17.07 3.11 6.49
N LYS A 102 17.52 2.73 7.68
CA LYS A 102 18.89 2.21 7.88
C LYS A 102 19.08 0.83 7.26
N GLN A 103 18.01 0.03 7.16
CA GLN A 103 18.05 -1.29 6.56
C GLN A 103 16.98 -1.45 5.49
N VAL A 104 17.37 -1.86 4.28
CA VAL A 104 16.47 -2.11 3.16
C VAL A 104 16.78 -3.48 2.58
N HIS A 105 15.82 -4.40 2.66
CA HIS A 105 15.97 -5.77 2.18
C HIS A 105 14.95 -6.09 1.10
N CYS A 106 15.37 -6.74 0.02
CA CYS A 106 14.44 -7.32 -0.94
C CYS A 106 14.25 -8.81 -0.63
N VAL A 107 12.99 -9.22 -0.56
CA VAL A 107 12.60 -10.58 -0.18
C VAL A 107 11.58 -11.09 -1.18
N LYS A 108 11.81 -12.28 -1.72
CA LYS A 108 10.80 -13.05 -2.46
C LYS A 108 10.33 -14.22 -1.58
N PRO A 109 9.15 -14.12 -0.94
CA PRO A 109 8.63 -15.20 -0.10
C PRO A 109 8.44 -16.50 -0.88
N ARG A 110 8.57 -17.65 -0.22
CA ARG A 110 8.34 -18.97 -0.83
C ARG A 110 6.93 -19.16 -1.41
N SER A 111 5.95 -18.42 -0.88
CA SER A 111 4.57 -18.41 -1.39
C SER A 111 4.40 -17.61 -2.69
N SER A 112 5.40 -16.82 -3.08
CA SER A 112 5.37 -16.06 -4.33
C SER A 112 5.70 -16.99 -5.49
N ARG A 113 5.01 -16.81 -6.62
CA ARG A 113 5.32 -17.57 -7.85
C ARG A 113 6.75 -17.27 -8.28
N GLN A 114 7.51 -18.33 -8.60
CA GLN A 114 8.90 -18.19 -9.04
C GLN A 114 9.00 -17.37 -10.33
N SER A 115 8.03 -17.52 -11.24
CA SER A 115 7.96 -16.85 -12.54
C SER A 115 7.44 -15.40 -12.50
N SER A 116 7.00 -14.91 -11.33
CA SER A 116 6.57 -13.53 -11.19
C SER A 116 7.77 -12.62 -10.89
N CYS A 117 7.80 -11.42 -11.47
CA CYS A 117 8.77 -10.39 -11.09
C CYS A 117 8.44 -9.73 -9.73
N GLU A 118 7.34 -10.14 -9.08
CA GLU A 118 6.96 -9.61 -7.77
C GLU A 118 7.94 -10.04 -6.66
N ALA A 119 8.27 -9.06 -5.83
CA ALA A 119 8.98 -9.21 -4.57
C ALA A 119 8.44 -8.23 -3.53
N PHE A 120 9.00 -8.28 -2.33
CA PHE A 120 8.70 -7.35 -1.26
C PHE A 120 9.97 -6.64 -0.84
N VAL A 121 9.90 -5.32 -0.66
CA VAL A 121 10.91 -4.59 0.09
C VAL A 121 10.51 -4.54 1.56
N VAL A 122 11.45 -4.84 2.45
CA VAL A 122 11.31 -4.76 3.90
C VAL A 122 12.33 -3.73 4.38
N CYS A 123 11.82 -2.54 4.69
CA CYS A 123 12.58 -1.43 5.20
C CYS A 123 12.42 -1.34 6.72
N LYS A 124 13.52 -1.28 7.45
CA LYS A 124 13.52 -1.21 8.92
C LYS A 124 14.32 -0.01 9.39
N GLU A 125 14.06 0.35 10.63
CA GLU A 125 14.72 1.47 11.29
C GLU A 125 14.50 2.77 10.50
N PHE A 126 13.22 3.12 10.34
CA PHE A 126 12.82 4.41 9.76
C PHE A 126 13.53 5.55 10.49
N CYS A 127 14.10 6.46 9.71
CA CYS A 127 14.81 7.63 10.19
C CYS A 127 14.63 8.74 9.16
N LEU A 128 14.09 9.86 9.60
CA LEU A 128 13.85 10.99 8.71
C LEU A 128 15.17 11.74 8.44
N PRO A 129 15.52 12.04 7.18
CA PRO A 129 16.71 12.83 6.88
C PRO A 129 16.66 14.21 7.54
N GLU A 130 17.81 14.69 8.00
CA GLU A 130 17.92 16.04 8.57
C GLU A 130 17.45 17.10 7.57
N GLY A 131 16.52 17.96 7.99
CA GLY A 131 15.96 19.03 7.16
C GLY A 131 14.90 18.57 6.14
N TYR A 132 14.53 17.28 6.12
CA TYR A 132 13.40 16.82 5.32
C TYR A 132 12.08 17.09 6.07
N THR A 133 11.14 17.74 5.38
CA THR A 133 9.78 17.99 5.89
C THR A 133 8.79 17.06 5.20
N PRO A 134 8.12 16.13 5.91
CA PRO A 134 7.11 15.27 5.30
C PRO A 134 5.96 16.09 4.69
N THR A 135 5.49 15.67 3.53
CA THR A 135 4.37 16.31 2.84
C THR A 135 3.46 15.24 2.25
N MET A 136 2.15 15.46 2.36
CA MET A 136 1.12 14.62 1.74
C MET A 136 0.77 15.09 0.32
N LYS A 137 1.29 16.25 -0.10
CA LYS A 137 1.17 16.76 -1.46
C LYS A 137 2.18 16.06 -2.35
N ASN A 138 1.75 15.66 -3.54
CA ASN A 138 2.63 15.16 -4.58
C ASN A 138 2.90 16.27 -5.60
N PRO A 139 4.11 16.86 -5.62
CA PRO A 139 4.43 17.91 -6.58
C PRO A 139 4.30 17.45 -8.04
N MET A 140 4.51 16.16 -8.35
CA MET A 140 4.36 15.62 -9.72
C MET A 140 2.93 15.70 -10.26
N LEU A 141 1.95 15.71 -9.36
CA LEU A 141 0.54 15.80 -9.71
C LEU A 141 0.00 17.22 -9.55
N ALA A 142 0.85 18.17 -9.17
CA ALA A 142 0.45 19.57 -9.01
C ALA A 142 0.12 20.20 -10.37
N PRO A 143 -0.95 21.01 -10.47
CA PRO A 143 -1.28 21.73 -11.70
C PRO A 143 -0.15 22.65 -12.19
N ASP A 144 0.65 23.18 -11.27
CA ASP A 144 1.84 23.99 -11.54
C ASP A 144 3.08 23.28 -11.00
N TYR A 145 3.41 22.15 -11.63
CA TYR A 145 4.55 21.30 -11.32
C TYR A 145 5.85 22.11 -11.17
N ASP A 146 6.13 22.98 -12.14
CA ASP A 146 7.37 23.75 -12.18
C ASP A 146 7.48 24.71 -10.99
N ALA A 147 6.40 25.43 -10.64
CA ALA A 147 6.43 26.31 -9.48
C ALA A 147 6.54 25.54 -8.16
N GLU A 148 5.79 24.46 -7.99
CA GLU A 148 5.84 23.66 -6.76
C GLU A 148 7.21 23.04 -6.54
N VAL A 149 7.78 22.37 -7.55
CA VAL A 149 9.11 21.75 -7.45
C VAL A 149 10.19 22.80 -7.23
N ASN A 150 10.11 23.96 -7.88
CA ASN A 150 11.09 25.02 -7.69
C ASN A 150 11.01 25.69 -6.32
N SER A 151 9.86 25.65 -5.65
CA SER A 151 9.71 26.14 -4.28
C SER A 151 10.36 25.23 -3.23
N LEU A 152 10.59 23.96 -3.56
CA LEU A 152 11.26 23.02 -2.65
C LEU A 152 12.73 23.40 -2.46
N THR A 153 13.21 23.21 -1.23
CA THR A 153 14.59 23.46 -0.84
C THR A 153 15.19 22.26 -0.11
N GLY A 154 16.52 22.20 -0.04
CA GLY A 154 17.23 21.16 0.71
C GLY A 154 16.86 19.73 0.29
N PRO A 155 16.74 18.79 1.24
CA PRO A 155 16.39 17.39 0.96
C PRO A 155 15.04 17.22 0.25
N ASN A 156 14.05 18.07 0.54
CA ASN A 156 12.77 18.02 -0.15
C ASN A 156 12.90 18.20 -1.66
N ARG A 157 13.83 19.06 -2.14
CA ARG A 157 14.06 19.26 -3.59
C ARG A 157 14.79 18.10 -4.27
N ILE A 158 15.62 17.39 -3.51
CA ILE A 158 16.51 16.35 -4.05
C ILE A 158 15.83 14.98 -4.01
N LEU A 159 15.04 14.73 -2.96
CA LEU A 159 14.38 13.44 -2.71
C LEU A 159 12.94 13.40 -3.27
N VAL A 160 12.31 14.56 -3.50
CA VAL A 160 11.01 14.68 -4.17
C VAL A 160 11.25 15.18 -5.60
N PRO A 161 10.65 14.55 -6.63
CA PRO A 161 9.65 13.49 -6.53
C PRO A 161 10.23 12.10 -6.32
N PHE A 162 9.54 11.31 -5.50
CA PHE A 162 9.81 9.89 -5.41
C PHE A 162 9.39 9.23 -6.72
N LEU A 163 10.37 9.02 -7.60
CA LEU A 163 10.09 8.31 -8.85
C LEU A 163 9.73 6.86 -8.54
N ALA A 164 8.46 6.50 -8.69
CA ALA A 164 8.04 5.10 -8.74
C ALA A 164 8.66 4.46 -10.00
N CYS A 165 9.87 3.92 -9.84
CA CYS A 165 10.64 3.37 -10.96
C CYS A 165 10.08 2.00 -11.36
N GLY A 166 9.80 1.83 -12.65
CA GLY A 166 9.57 0.51 -13.21
C GLY A 166 8.82 0.54 -14.53
N ASP A 167 9.54 0.42 -15.64
CA ASP A 167 8.94 -0.04 -16.87
C ASP A 167 8.82 -1.57 -16.82
N LEU A 168 7.58 -2.08 -16.84
CA LEU A 168 7.28 -3.52 -16.89
C LEU A 168 7.59 -4.14 -18.27
N SER A 169 7.98 -3.33 -19.25
CA SER A 169 8.39 -3.77 -20.58
C SER A 169 9.82 -4.33 -20.62
N GLY A 170 10.63 -4.07 -19.59
CA GLY A 170 12.02 -4.54 -19.52
C GLY A 170 12.15 -6.06 -19.37
N TRP A 171 13.24 -6.60 -19.92
CA TRP A 171 13.62 -8.00 -19.72
C TRP A 171 14.16 -8.20 -18.28
N ASP A 172 13.38 -8.86 -17.42
CA ASP A 172 13.73 -9.44 -16.12
C ASP A 172 14.34 -10.85 -16.24
N SER A 173 15.43 -11.13 -15.52
CA SER A 173 16.09 -12.44 -15.49
C SER A 173 15.24 -13.54 -14.84
N ASP A 174 14.26 -13.17 -14.01
CA ASP A 174 13.39 -14.10 -13.29
C ASP A 174 12.01 -14.29 -13.99
N ARG A 175 11.79 -13.63 -15.13
CA ARG A 175 10.54 -13.71 -15.91
C ARG A 175 10.59 -14.86 -16.92
N THR A 176 9.46 -15.55 -17.07
CA THR A 176 9.25 -16.49 -18.18
C THR A 176 8.68 -15.73 -19.37
N TYR A 177 9.45 -15.65 -20.47
CA TYR A 177 9.00 -15.04 -21.72
C TYR A 177 8.17 -16.01 -22.53
N GLY A 178 7.27 -15.47 -23.37
CA GLY A 178 6.67 -16.27 -24.42
C GLY A 178 7.80 -16.84 -25.29
N LEU A 179 7.68 -18.12 -25.67
CA LEU A 179 8.59 -18.64 -26.69
C LEU A 179 8.29 -17.89 -27.98
N GLU A 180 9.17 -16.97 -28.36
CA GLU A 180 9.27 -16.53 -29.75
C GLU A 180 9.79 -17.72 -30.54
N LEU A 181 8.87 -18.56 -31.01
CA LEU A 181 9.16 -19.54 -32.04
C LEU A 181 9.22 -18.74 -33.34
N PRO A 182 10.40 -18.57 -33.97
CA PRO A 182 10.46 -17.89 -35.25
C PRO A 182 9.46 -18.57 -36.20
N GLU A 183 8.77 -17.78 -37.04
CA GLU A 183 7.93 -18.33 -38.12
C GLU A 183 8.72 -19.21 -39.12
N LEU A 184 10.05 -19.30 -38.93
CA LEU A 184 11.03 -20.07 -39.68
C LEU A 184 11.36 -21.47 -39.12
N LEU A 185 10.64 -21.95 -38.10
CA LEU A 185 10.85 -23.31 -37.60
C LEU A 185 10.15 -24.32 -38.53
N ASP A 186 10.95 -25.07 -39.28
CA ASP A 186 10.57 -26.31 -39.97
C ASP A 186 9.78 -27.23 -39.03
N ASP A 187 8.87 -28.04 -39.57
CA ASP A 187 7.91 -28.85 -38.80
C ASP A 187 8.60 -29.72 -37.72
N GLY A 188 9.88 -30.09 -37.90
CA GLY A 188 10.69 -30.82 -36.93
C GLY A 188 11.14 -30.04 -35.68
N GLU A 189 11.16 -28.70 -35.71
CA GLU A 189 11.52 -27.86 -34.56
C GLU A 189 10.33 -27.63 -33.61
N ARG A 190 9.10 -27.61 -34.15
CA ARG A 190 7.86 -27.55 -33.35
C ARG A 190 7.68 -28.78 -32.46
N GLU A 191 8.17 -29.94 -32.88
CA GLU A 191 8.10 -31.19 -32.10
C GLU A 191 9.00 -31.20 -30.85
N ARG A 192 9.99 -30.28 -30.75
CA ARG A 192 10.89 -30.21 -29.58
C ARG A 192 10.24 -29.61 -28.33
N TYR A 193 9.16 -28.84 -28.48
CA TYR A 193 8.49 -28.22 -27.33
C TYR A 193 7.30 -29.05 -26.87
N THR A 194 7.44 -29.71 -25.71
CA THR A 194 6.32 -30.39 -25.05
C THR A 194 5.75 -29.49 -23.95
N TYR A 195 4.50 -29.06 -24.11
CA TYR A 195 3.76 -28.38 -23.04
C TYR A 195 3.64 -29.31 -21.82
N LYS A 196 4.13 -28.85 -20.68
CA LYS A 196 3.97 -29.55 -19.39
C LYS A 196 3.02 -28.75 -18.51
N PRO A 197 2.15 -29.42 -17.73
CA PRO A 197 1.30 -28.74 -16.76
C PRO A 197 2.17 -27.94 -15.77
N VAL A 198 1.64 -26.80 -15.31
CA VAL A 198 2.33 -25.96 -14.34
C VAL A 198 2.64 -26.74 -13.07
N VAL A 199 3.88 -26.63 -12.58
CA VAL A 199 4.37 -27.37 -11.40
C VAL A 199 3.57 -27.01 -10.15
N GLN A 200 3.01 -25.79 -10.08
CA GLN A 200 2.16 -25.35 -8.99
C GLN A 200 0.93 -24.61 -9.55
N PRO A 201 -0.28 -25.18 -9.43
CA PRO A 201 -1.50 -24.45 -9.79
C PRO A 201 -1.73 -23.27 -8.83
N PRO A 202 -2.51 -22.26 -9.24
CA PRO A 202 -2.89 -21.16 -8.35
C PRO A 202 -3.50 -21.68 -7.05
N THR A 203 -2.94 -21.30 -5.91
CA THR A 203 -3.57 -21.54 -4.61
C THR A 203 -4.88 -20.76 -4.55
N GLN A 204 -5.90 -21.31 -3.87
CA GLN A 204 -7.12 -20.54 -3.66
C GLN A 204 -6.79 -19.27 -2.87
N PRO A 205 -7.21 -18.08 -3.33
CA PRO A 205 -6.90 -16.84 -2.63
C PRO A 205 -7.63 -16.80 -1.29
N ALA A 206 -6.97 -16.29 -0.25
CA ALA A 206 -7.56 -16.13 1.10
C ALA A 206 -8.87 -15.30 1.08
N TYR A 207 -9.01 -14.46 0.06
CA TYR A 207 -10.13 -13.54 -0.16
C TYR A 207 -11.19 -14.08 -1.14
N LYS A 208 -11.16 -15.37 -1.48
CA LYS A 208 -12.16 -16.00 -2.38
C LYS A 208 -13.60 -15.67 -1.96
N LYS A 209 -13.89 -15.77 -0.66
CA LYS A 209 -15.19 -15.44 -0.06
C LYS A 209 -15.55 -13.95 -0.24
N ALA A 210 -14.60 -13.04 -0.06
CA ALA A 210 -14.82 -11.60 -0.29
C ALA A 210 -15.08 -11.29 -1.77
N CYS A 211 -14.35 -11.92 -2.69
CA CYS A 211 -14.63 -11.82 -4.13
C CYS A 211 -16.01 -12.37 -4.50
N GLU A 212 -16.43 -13.48 -3.91
CA GLU A 212 -17.77 -14.05 -4.08
C GLU A 212 -18.86 -13.10 -3.56
N LEU A 213 -18.66 -12.52 -2.37
CA LEU A 213 -19.58 -11.53 -1.80
C LEU A 213 -19.66 -10.25 -2.65
N LYS A 214 -18.53 -9.75 -3.16
CA LYS A 214 -18.47 -8.61 -4.10
C LYS A 214 -19.24 -8.92 -5.37
N LYS A 215 -18.99 -10.08 -6.00
CA LYS A 215 -19.70 -10.53 -7.21
C LYS A 215 -21.19 -10.71 -6.99
N ALA A 216 -21.60 -11.12 -5.78
CA ALA A 216 -23.00 -11.30 -5.43
C ALA A 216 -23.70 -9.99 -5.00
N GLY A 217 -23.01 -8.84 -4.98
CA GLY A 217 -23.57 -7.58 -4.47
C GLY A 217 -23.87 -7.60 -2.96
N LYS A 218 -23.30 -8.56 -2.23
CA LYS A 218 -23.50 -8.81 -0.79
C LYS A 218 -22.33 -8.32 0.05
N LEU A 219 -21.41 -7.54 -0.53
CA LEU A 219 -20.39 -6.88 0.28
C LEU A 219 -21.12 -5.94 1.23
N ALA A 220 -20.94 -6.16 2.53
CA ALA A 220 -21.57 -5.30 3.53
C ALA A 220 -21.21 -3.86 3.22
N LYS A 221 -22.21 -3.01 3.02
CA LYS A 221 -22.01 -1.57 3.18
C LYS A 221 -21.66 -1.39 4.66
N PRO A 222 -20.67 -0.55 5.01
CA PRO A 222 -20.35 -0.33 6.40
C PRO A 222 -21.58 0.24 7.12
N GLU A 223 -22.33 -0.62 7.81
CA GLU A 223 -23.25 -0.23 8.87
C GLU A 223 -22.44 -0.28 10.15
N VAL A 224 -21.77 0.82 10.49
CA VAL A 224 -21.10 0.94 11.78
C VAL A 224 -21.81 2.07 12.52
N LYS A 225 -22.58 1.70 13.56
CA LYS A 225 -22.68 2.58 14.74
C LYS A 225 -21.35 2.44 15.45
N ASP A 226 -20.42 3.31 15.07
CA ASP A 226 -19.09 3.37 15.65
C ASP A 226 -19.22 3.96 17.06
N PRO A 227 -18.69 3.33 18.12
CA PRO A 227 -18.65 3.94 19.44
C PRO A 227 -17.82 5.25 19.50
N PHE A 228 -17.15 5.64 18.41
CA PHE A 228 -16.43 6.89 18.24
C PHE A 228 -17.07 7.87 17.24
N MET A 229 -18.33 7.66 16.83
CA MET A 229 -19.11 8.63 16.03
C MET A 229 -19.72 9.78 16.85
N GLU A 230 -19.34 9.94 18.14
CA GLU A 230 -19.55 11.18 18.91
C GLU A 230 -18.31 12.09 18.83
N CYS A 231 -17.79 12.30 17.62
CA CYS A 231 -17.04 13.51 17.33
C CYS A 231 -18.03 14.47 16.68
N ASP A 232 -18.29 15.61 17.33
CA ASP A 232 -19.17 16.69 16.85
C ASP A 232 -18.62 17.31 15.56
N VAL A 233 -18.74 16.60 14.44
CA VAL A 233 -18.52 17.16 13.12
C VAL A 233 -19.85 17.72 12.63
N PRO A 234 -19.94 19.02 12.31
CA PRO A 234 -21.21 19.64 11.92
C PRO A 234 -21.79 18.94 10.67
N SER A 235 -22.98 18.37 10.82
CA SER A 235 -23.74 17.78 9.72
C SER A 235 -23.94 18.77 8.56
N LYS A 236 -23.38 18.47 7.38
CA LYS A 236 -23.54 19.27 6.15
C LYS A 236 -25.03 19.37 5.77
N LYS A 237 -25.53 20.59 5.59
CA LYS A 237 -26.78 20.86 4.86
C LYS A 237 -26.61 20.46 3.40
N GLU A 238 -27.61 19.76 2.86
CA GLU A 238 -27.74 19.49 1.43
C GLU A 238 -27.68 20.79 0.63
N THR A 239 -26.70 20.92 -0.26
CA THR A 239 -26.75 21.87 -1.37
C THR A 239 -26.52 21.14 -2.68
N SER A 240 -27.40 21.47 -3.62
CA SER A 240 -27.59 20.92 -4.95
C SER A 240 -26.31 20.66 -5.74
N LYS A 241 -26.21 19.47 -6.33
CA LYS A 241 -25.26 19.11 -7.38
C LYS A 241 -25.23 20.17 -8.49
N LYS A 242 -24.09 20.81 -8.67
CA LYS A 242 -23.62 21.20 -10.01
C LYS A 242 -22.48 20.27 -10.36
N GLU A 243 -22.71 19.46 -11.39
CA GLU A 243 -21.64 18.72 -12.05
C GLU A 243 -20.65 19.73 -12.63
N SER A 244 -19.42 19.74 -12.10
CA SER A 244 -18.28 20.33 -12.79
C SER A 244 -17.41 19.18 -13.29
N GLU A 245 -17.37 19.03 -14.61
CA GLU A 245 -16.34 18.28 -15.31
C GLU A 245 -14.99 18.93 -14.99
N ASN A 246 -14.22 18.32 -14.09
CA ASN A 246 -12.76 18.43 -14.11
C ASN A 246 -12.16 17.28 -13.30
N ALA A 247 -11.70 16.26 -14.03
CA ALA A 247 -10.85 15.21 -13.52
C ALA A 247 -9.48 15.82 -13.20
N GLY A 248 -9.30 16.33 -11.98
CA GLY A 248 -8.07 17.05 -11.63
C GLY A 248 -7.80 17.22 -10.14
N ASN A 249 -8.53 16.54 -9.25
CA ASN A 249 -8.18 16.52 -7.83
C ASN A 249 -7.71 15.11 -7.45
N LEU A 250 -6.45 14.82 -7.77
CA LEU A 250 -5.74 13.57 -7.49
C LEU A 250 -4.76 13.71 -6.31
N GLY A 251 -4.91 14.77 -5.50
CA GLY A 251 -4.30 14.81 -4.19
C GLY A 251 -5.06 13.89 -3.24
N ILE A 252 -4.38 13.34 -2.24
CA ILE A 252 -5.03 12.93 -1.00
C ILE A 252 -5.86 14.15 -0.55
N ALA A 253 -7.20 14.06 -0.60
CA ALA A 253 -8.03 15.14 -0.10
C ALA A 253 -7.61 15.42 1.34
N ASP A 254 -7.49 16.69 1.73
CA ASP A 254 -7.09 17.08 3.08
C ASP A 254 -7.90 16.31 4.16
N GLU A 255 -9.15 15.96 3.83
CA GLU A 255 -10.05 15.07 4.60
C GLU A 255 -9.46 13.68 4.93
N LEU A 256 -8.71 13.04 4.03
CA LEU A 256 -8.10 11.72 4.29
C LEU A 256 -6.83 11.86 5.14
N ALA A 257 -6.05 12.93 4.95
CA ALA A 257 -4.90 13.23 5.80
C ALA A 257 -5.36 13.55 7.23
N GLU A 258 -6.45 14.30 7.38
CA GLU A 258 -7.13 14.53 8.66
C GLU A 258 -7.66 13.22 9.24
N ALA A 259 -8.36 12.38 8.47
CA ALA A 259 -8.85 11.07 8.95
C ALA A 259 -7.70 10.15 9.38
N PHE A 260 -6.57 10.16 8.67
CA PHE A 260 -5.35 9.45 9.06
C PHE A 260 -4.79 10.03 10.36
N ALA A 261 -4.67 11.36 10.46
CA ALA A 261 -4.19 12.03 11.65
C ALA A 261 -5.10 11.73 12.85
N GLU A 262 -6.43 11.74 12.69
CA GLU A 262 -7.41 11.39 13.73
C GLU A 262 -7.31 9.93 14.17
N CYS A 263 -7.08 9.00 13.24
CA CYS A 263 -6.86 7.59 13.59
C CYS A 263 -5.62 7.37 14.47
N PHE A 264 -4.68 8.32 14.44
CA PHE A 264 -3.44 8.31 15.23
C PHE A 264 -3.32 9.53 16.15
N ALA A 265 -4.38 10.33 16.31
CA ALA A 265 -4.38 11.52 17.14
C ALA A 265 -4.36 11.02 18.57
N PHE A 266 -3.21 11.23 19.20
CA PHE A 266 -3.02 10.81 20.57
C PHE A 266 -4.02 11.54 21.45
N ILE A 267 -4.61 10.79 22.37
CA ILE A 267 -4.91 11.31 23.69
C ILE A 267 -3.54 11.66 24.29
N GLU A 268 -3.05 12.87 24.02
CA GLU A 268 -2.14 13.55 24.93
C GLU A 268 -2.96 13.87 26.18
N ASP A 269 -2.96 12.94 27.15
CA ASP A 269 -3.02 13.18 28.60
C ASP A 269 -3.51 11.94 29.35
N SER A 270 -2.59 11.23 30.01
CA SER A 270 -2.57 11.01 31.48
C SER A 270 -1.35 10.22 31.94
#